data_AF-A0A257MHJ9-F1
#
_entry.id   AF-A0A257MHJ9-F1
#
_cell.length_a   1.000
_cell.length_b   1.000
_cell.length_c   1.000
_cell.angle_alpha   90.00
_cell.angle_beta   90.00
_cell.angle_gamma   90.00
#
_symmetry.space_group_name_H-M   'P 1'
#
loop_
_entity.id
_entity.type
_entity.pdbx_description
1 polymer ?
#
loop_
_entity_poly.entity_id
_entity_poly.type
_entity_poly.pdbx_seq_one_letter_code
_entity_poly.pdbx_strand_id
1 'polypeptide(L)'
;MTGRSSAVENINQMHLVRLISMIPGPYYLGWALISTAVLLVSFLILLRFEKSLLYLDLFGIISIIIAMEGLIISWAHDKWDLFQDILLGIVDLPREDIVKLSQKQAAEIFNDPKMIAFALLFILLVHLVGVDYHGLSFGSDISYFAFMSAYYLAVYLEGAGLYILIMTALAVHNIGLLPLRVDALYSDFHSIGMIYSKFTICAAMVYIVWGFFQIVIPLQFSSFQMIAWFSGFAIILFAYFLLPQYSIHKMMISTRKERFEFFSSQLRAAMDGPLEVPTDENVSQLRDMLMVQDKLNKMSEWPFGWRELLYISVIIIIPLIIILLEMALGIAGL
;
A
#
# COMPACT_ATOMS: atom_id res chain seq x y z
N MET A 1 -15.99 24.87 21.08
CA MET A 1 -16.29 23.78 20.11
C MET A 1 -15.45 24.07 18.88
N THR A 2 -14.38 23.36 18.55
CA THR A 2 -14.15 21.92 18.61
C THR A 2 -12.83 21.62 19.34
N GLY A 3 -12.95 20.92 20.47
CA GLY A 3 -11.80 20.34 21.16
C GLY A 3 -11.29 19.17 20.33
N ARG A 4 -10.25 19.41 19.53
CA ARG A 4 -9.40 18.33 19.04
C ARG A 4 -8.59 17.88 20.24
N SER A 5 -9.05 16.78 20.83
CA SER A 5 -8.45 16.11 21.98
C SER A 5 -6.93 16.12 21.92
N SER A 6 -6.32 16.78 22.89
CA SER A 6 -4.89 16.79 23.21
C SER A 6 -4.40 15.44 23.78
N ALA A 7 -5.06 14.33 23.43
CA ALA A 7 -4.77 13.00 23.95
C ALA A 7 -4.21 12.02 22.90
N VAL A 8 -3.93 12.49 21.68
CA VAL A 8 -3.24 11.70 20.61
C VAL A 8 -1.76 12.11 20.51
N GLU A 9 -1.17 12.56 21.61
CA GLU A 9 0.19 13.15 21.61
C GLU A 9 1.30 12.15 21.96
N ASN A 10 1.03 10.83 21.94
CA ASN A 10 2.09 9.86 22.28
C ASN A 10 1.90 8.44 21.71
N ILE A 11 1.51 8.32 20.43
CA ILE A 11 1.88 7.11 19.70
C ILE A 11 3.34 7.31 19.30
N ASN A 12 4.22 6.42 19.77
CA ASN A 12 5.64 6.33 19.41
C ASN A 12 5.84 6.72 17.94
N GLN A 13 6.26 7.96 17.69
CA GLN A 13 6.50 8.42 16.34
C GLN A 13 7.60 7.55 15.73
N MET A 14 7.23 6.81 14.69
CA MET A 14 8.13 6.00 13.86
C MET A 14 9.38 6.80 13.52
N HIS A 15 10.56 6.20 13.58
CA HIS A 15 11.83 6.90 13.44
C HIS A 15 11.96 7.68 12.13
N LEU A 16 11.40 7.17 11.04
CA LEU A 16 11.33 7.86 9.74
C LEU A 16 10.45 9.12 9.80
N VAL A 17 9.31 9.02 10.49
CA VAL A 17 8.42 10.16 10.80
C VAL A 17 9.13 11.17 11.70
N ARG A 18 9.88 10.69 12.70
CA ARG A 18 10.63 11.53 13.61
C ARG A 18 11.75 12.28 12.89
N LEU A 19 12.46 11.62 11.96
CA LEU A 19 13.51 12.23 11.15
C LEU A 19 12.99 13.42 10.34
N ILE A 20 11.85 13.28 9.66
CA ILE A 20 11.26 14.38 8.89
C ILE A 20 10.66 15.47 9.78
N SER A 21 10.17 15.14 10.97
CA SER A 21 9.65 16.14 11.91
C SER A 21 10.71 17.11 12.42
N MET A 22 12.00 16.77 12.30
CA MET A 22 13.12 17.66 12.62
C MET A 22 13.37 18.70 11.52
N ILE A 23 12.80 18.54 10.33
CA ILE A 23 12.97 19.46 9.21
C ILE A 23 11.86 20.53 9.31
N PRO A 24 12.21 21.84 9.35
CA PRO A 24 11.22 22.89 9.40
C PRO A 24 10.46 22.96 8.06
N GLY A 25 9.22 22.50 8.04
CA GLY A 25 8.36 22.55 6.85
C GLY A 25 7.12 21.67 6.95
N PRO A 26 6.25 21.66 5.92
CA PRO A 26 5.16 20.72 5.80
C PRO A 26 5.69 19.29 5.85
N TYR A 27 5.04 18.44 6.65
CA TYR A 27 5.47 17.08 6.95
C TYR A 27 5.87 16.25 5.73
N TYR A 28 5.11 16.34 4.63
CA TYR A 28 5.42 15.65 3.37
C TYR A 28 6.62 16.23 2.61
N LEU A 29 6.92 17.53 2.76
CA LEU A 29 8.05 18.15 2.05
C LEU A 29 9.41 17.74 2.61
N GLY A 30 9.48 17.15 3.81
CA GLY A 30 10.73 16.71 4.42
C GLY A 30 11.53 15.75 3.53
N TRP A 31 10.87 14.75 2.95
CA TRP A 31 11.51 13.79 2.04
C TRP A 31 11.94 14.40 0.71
N ALA A 32 11.15 15.33 0.17
CA ALA A 32 11.54 16.08 -1.02
C ALA A 32 12.78 16.96 -0.77
N LEU A 33 12.89 17.56 0.42
CA LEU A 33 14.06 18.34 0.82
C LEU A 33 15.30 17.46 1.01
N ILE A 34 15.16 16.30 1.69
CA ILE A 34 16.25 15.32 1.83
C ILE A 34 16.76 14.88 0.47
N SER A 35 15.85 14.48 -0.42
CA SER A 35 16.15 14.09 -1.80
C SER A 35 16.85 15.20 -2.59
N THR A 36 16.35 16.43 -2.49
CA THR A 36 16.98 17.59 -3.16
C THR A 36 18.39 17.83 -2.62
N ALA A 37 18.60 17.69 -1.30
CA ALA A 37 19.91 17.81 -0.69
C ALA A 37 20.87 16.71 -1.16
N VAL A 38 20.40 15.45 -1.25
CA VAL A 38 21.17 14.34 -1.83
C VAL A 38 21.59 14.66 -3.26
N LEU A 39 20.65 15.08 -4.12
CA LEU A 39 20.96 15.45 -5.50
C LEU A 39 21.97 16.59 -5.59
N LEU A 40 21.81 17.64 -4.79
CA LEU A 40 22.68 18.82 -4.81
C LEU A 40 24.09 18.47 -4.32
N VAL A 41 24.21 17.68 -3.25
CA VAL A 41 25.52 17.19 -2.77
C VAL A 41 26.18 16.32 -3.83
N SER A 42 25.45 15.40 -4.44
CA SER A 42 25.97 14.55 -5.51
C SER A 42 26.39 15.36 -6.74
N PHE A 43 25.64 16.39 -7.12
CA PHE A 43 26.01 17.31 -8.19
C PHE A 43 27.35 18.00 -7.92
N LEU A 44 27.55 18.50 -6.68
CA LEU A 44 28.81 19.12 -6.28
C LEU A 44 29.97 18.12 -6.28
N ILE A 45 29.73 16.87 -5.84
CA ILE A 45 30.73 15.80 -5.86
C ILE A 45 31.13 15.47 -7.30
N LEU A 46 30.16 15.30 -8.20
CA LEU A 46 30.42 15.03 -9.62
C LEU A 46 31.23 16.15 -10.28
N LEU A 47 30.84 17.41 -10.08
CA LEU A 47 31.59 18.55 -10.60
C LEU A 47 33.02 18.62 -10.06
N ARG A 48 33.22 18.32 -8.78
CA ARG A 48 34.52 18.44 -8.12
C ARG A 48 35.46 17.30 -8.47
N PHE A 49 34.97 16.06 -8.44
CA PHE A 49 35.80 14.86 -8.49
C PHE A 49 35.78 14.17 -9.86
N GLU A 50 34.62 14.07 -10.50
CA GLU A 50 34.51 13.47 -11.85
C GLU A 50 34.75 14.50 -12.96
N LYS A 51 34.56 15.80 -12.67
CA LYS A 51 34.61 16.90 -13.66
C LYS A 51 33.68 16.66 -14.85
N SER A 52 32.63 15.88 -14.63
CA SER A 52 31.67 15.43 -15.63
C SER A 52 30.30 15.29 -14.98
N LEU A 53 29.25 15.48 -15.77
CA LEU A 53 27.85 15.27 -15.36
C LEU A 53 27.29 13.94 -15.87
N LEU A 54 28.16 13.03 -16.32
CA LEU A 54 27.77 11.74 -16.90
C LEU A 54 26.82 10.93 -16.01
N TYR A 55 27.01 10.98 -14.69
CA TYR A 55 26.22 10.21 -13.71
C TYR A 55 25.10 11.03 -13.04
N LEU A 56 24.79 12.23 -13.55
CA LEU A 56 23.81 13.12 -12.91
C LEU A 56 22.39 12.56 -12.98
N ASP A 57 22.04 11.92 -14.08
CA ASP A 57 20.78 11.20 -14.28
C ASP A 57 20.57 10.11 -13.22
N LEU A 58 21.60 9.32 -12.94
CA LEU A 58 21.62 8.27 -11.94
C LEU A 58 21.34 8.81 -10.53
N PHE A 59 22.01 9.89 -10.13
CA PHE A 59 21.71 10.54 -8.86
C PHE A 59 20.33 11.19 -8.85
N GLY A 60 19.87 11.69 -10.00
CA GLY A 60 18.51 12.21 -10.19
C GLY A 60 17.46 11.15 -9.91
N ILE A 61 17.58 9.96 -10.51
CA ILE A 61 16.64 8.86 -10.34
C ILE A 61 16.65 8.36 -8.89
N ILE A 62 17.82 8.14 -8.28
CA ILE A 62 17.92 7.74 -6.85
C ILE A 62 17.26 8.77 -5.94
N SER A 63 17.47 10.06 -6.22
CA SER A 63 16.84 11.13 -5.44
C SER A 63 15.30 11.08 -5.57
N ILE A 64 14.78 10.85 -6.78
CA ILE A 64 13.33 10.66 -6.99
C ILE A 64 12.80 9.46 -6.20
N ILE A 65 13.53 8.33 -6.20
CA ILE A 65 13.18 7.13 -5.43
C ILE A 65 13.09 7.46 -3.93
N ILE A 66 14.14 8.06 -3.36
CA ILE A 66 14.18 8.47 -1.94
C ILE A 66 12.99 9.38 -1.58
N ALA A 67 12.72 10.38 -2.43
CA ALA A 67 11.60 11.30 -2.21
C ALA A 67 10.27 10.55 -2.21
N MET A 68 10.04 9.71 -3.22
CA MET A 68 8.78 9.02 -3.43
C MET A 68 8.51 7.98 -2.34
N GLU A 69 9.47 7.13 -2.01
CA GLU A 69 9.33 6.12 -0.96
C GLU A 69 9.09 6.77 0.40
N GLY A 70 9.89 7.76 0.75
CA GLY A 70 9.72 8.50 2.00
C GLY A 70 8.36 9.20 2.10
N LEU A 71 7.91 9.83 1.02
CA LEU A 71 6.57 10.43 0.91
C LEU A 71 5.47 9.39 1.12
N ILE A 72 5.55 8.24 0.46
CA ILE A 72 4.54 7.18 0.54
C ILE A 72 4.50 6.58 1.94
N ILE A 73 5.65 6.33 2.58
CA ILE A 73 5.74 5.83 3.95
C ILE A 73 5.09 6.81 4.94
N SER A 74 5.35 8.11 4.79
CA SER A 74 4.78 9.15 5.65
C SER A 74 3.28 9.31 5.42
N TRP A 75 2.86 9.25 4.15
CA TRP A 75 1.44 9.25 3.78
C TRP A 75 0.70 8.03 4.32
N ALA A 76 1.33 6.84 4.31
CA ALA A 76 0.78 5.62 4.86
C ALA A 76 0.47 5.75 6.35
N HIS A 77 1.41 6.32 7.10
CA HIS A 77 1.25 6.62 8.53
C HIS A 77 0.03 7.53 8.78
N ASP A 78 -0.07 8.65 8.05
CA ASP A 78 -1.15 9.62 8.26
C ASP A 78 -2.52 9.11 7.79
N LYS A 79 -2.55 8.17 6.84
CA LYS A 79 -3.80 7.55 6.37
C LYS A 79 -4.31 6.44 7.27
N TRP A 80 -3.53 5.99 8.25
CA TRP A 80 -3.99 5.00 9.21
C TRP A 80 -5.16 5.51 10.05
N ASP A 81 -5.17 6.78 10.44
CA ASP A 81 -6.29 7.37 11.20
C ASP A 81 -7.60 7.34 10.39
N LEU A 82 -7.54 7.64 9.10
CA LEU A 82 -8.69 7.53 8.20
C LEU A 82 -9.19 6.09 8.10
N PHE A 83 -8.27 5.12 8.11
CA PHE A 83 -8.61 3.71 8.11
C PHE A 83 -9.34 3.31 9.39
N GLN A 84 -8.92 3.80 10.57
CA GLN A 84 -9.62 3.58 11.83
C GLN A 84 -11.07 4.09 11.80
N ASP A 85 -11.30 5.30 11.25
CA ASP A 85 -12.66 5.86 11.13
C ASP A 85 -13.57 4.98 10.26
N ILE A 86 -13.00 4.38 9.21
CA ILE A 86 -13.71 3.44 8.34
C ILE A 86 -14.04 2.14 9.07
N LEU A 87 -13.11 1.63 9.90
CA LEU A 87 -13.37 0.43 10.72
C LEU A 87 -14.51 0.64 11.70
N LEU A 88 -14.61 1.83 12.31
CA LEU A 88 -15.72 2.19 13.20
C LEU A 88 -17.07 2.21 12.48
N GLY A 89 -17.08 2.47 11.17
CA GLY A 89 -18.28 2.40 10.34
C GLY A 89 -18.69 0.97 9.98
N ILE A 90 -17.73 0.05 9.85
CA ILE A 90 -17.94 -1.24 9.17
C ILE A 90 -17.99 -2.42 10.13
N VAL A 91 -17.24 -2.39 11.23
CA VAL A 91 -17.10 -3.53 12.15
C VAL A 91 -18.18 -3.47 13.24
N ASP A 92 -18.84 -4.61 13.50
CA ASP A 92 -19.85 -4.76 14.56
C ASP A 92 -19.21 -5.14 15.90
N LEU A 93 -18.38 -4.24 16.43
CA LEU A 93 -17.74 -4.37 17.72
C LEU A 93 -17.93 -3.10 18.56
N PRO A 94 -17.80 -3.17 19.90
CA PRO A 94 -17.74 -1.99 20.74
C PRO A 94 -16.65 -1.02 20.27
N ARG A 95 -16.95 0.28 20.26
CA ARG A 95 -16.03 1.33 19.80
C ARG A 95 -14.65 1.22 20.44
N GLU A 96 -14.60 0.93 21.74
CA GLU A 96 -13.36 0.80 22.51
C GLU A 96 -12.49 -0.35 22.00
N ASP A 97 -13.10 -1.48 21.64
CA ASP A 97 -12.39 -2.65 21.12
C ASP A 97 -11.81 -2.36 19.72
N ILE A 98 -12.56 -1.65 18.86
CA ILE A 98 -12.09 -1.26 17.52
C ILE A 98 -10.90 -0.30 17.64
N VAL A 99 -10.99 0.70 18.52
CA VAL A 99 -9.90 1.66 18.75
C VAL A 99 -8.67 0.93 19.28
N LYS A 100 -8.83 0.03 20.26
CA LYS A 100 -7.73 -0.75 20.84
C LYS A 100 -7.08 -1.68 19.80
N LEU A 101 -7.88 -2.32 18.95
CA LEU A 101 -7.40 -3.17 17.86
C LEU A 101 -6.62 -2.35 16.83
N SER A 102 -7.17 -1.21 16.39
CA SER A 102 -6.54 -0.32 15.42
C SER A 102 -5.22 0.25 15.94
N GLN A 103 -5.17 0.67 17.21
CA GLN A 103 -3.93 1.13 17.85
C GLN A 103 -2.88 0.02 17.94
N LYS A 104 -3.29 -1.20 18.28
CA LYS A 104 -2.39 -2.36 18.29
C LYS A 104 -1.82 -2.63 16.89
N GLN A 105 -2.67 -2.59 15.86
CA GLN A 105 -2.24 -2.77 14.47
C GLN A 105 -1.30 -1.66 14.01
N ALA A 106 -1.59 -0.39 14.30
CA ALA A 106 -0.67 0.73 14.04
C ALA A 106 0.70 0.51 14.69
N ALA A 107 0.72 0.12 15.97
CA ALA A 107 1.95 -0.13 16.70
C ALA A 107 2.76 -1.31 16.16
N GLU A 108 2.10 -2.25 15.48
CA GLU A 108 2.74 -3.36 14.79
C GLU A 108 3.23 -2.96 13.38
N ILE A 109 2.45 -2.19 12.62
CA ILE A 109 2.81 -1.74 11.26
C ILE A 109 3.97 -0.73 11.30
N PHE A 110 3.93 0.22 12.24
CA PHE A 110 4.92 1.29 12.38
C PHE A 110 5.93 0.98 13.49
N ASN A 111 6.25 -0.31 13.68
CA ASN A 111 7.18 -0.77 14.69
C ASN A 111 8.63 -0.53 14.27
N ASP A 112 9.28 0.47 14.88
CA ASP A 112 10.65 0.85 14.54
C ASP A 112 11.66 -0.30 14.55
N PRO A 113 11.83 -1.07 15.64
CA PRO A 113 12.80 -2.16 15.66
C PRO A 113 12.59 -3.20 14.56
N LYS A 114 11.33 -3.60 14.31
CA LYS A 114 11.02 -4.60 13.28
C LYS A 114 11.22 -4.04 11.89
N MET A 115 10.84 -2.79 11.65
CA MET A 115 11.01 -2.13 10.35
C MET A 115 12.49 -1.96 10.01
N ILE A 116 13.30 -1.49 10.97
CA ILE A 116 14.77 -1.38 10.81
C ILE A 116 15.38 -2.75 10.53
N ALA A 117 15.03 -3.77 11.33
CA ALA A 117 15.56 -5.11 11.15
C ALA A 117 15.20 -5.71 9.78
N PHE A 118 13.96 -5.49 9.33
CA PHE A 118 13.50 -5.94 8.02
C PHE A 118 14.21 -5.20 6.88
N ALA A 119 14.37 -3.88 6.98
CA ALA A 119 15.10 -3.09 5.98
C ALA A 119 16.57 -3.51 5.85
N LEU A 120 17.24 -3.78 6.98
CA LEU A 120 18.61 -4.32 6.98
C LEU A 120 18.70 -5.73 6.39
N LEU A 121 17.72 -6.60 6.69
CA LEU A 121 17.62 -7.93 6.07
C LEU A 121 17.39 -7.81 4.55
N PHE A 122 16.60 -6.82 4.13
CA PHE A 122 16.33 -6.57 2.72
C PHE A 122 17.59 -6.07 1.99
N ILE A 123 18.38 -5.17 2.59
CA ILE A 123 19.70 -4.80 2.04
C ILE A 123 20.60 -6.03 1.90
N LEU A 124 20.65 -6.89 2.91
CA LEU A 124 21.43 -8.13 2.85
C LEU A 124 20.93 -9.03 1.70
N LEU A 125 19.62 -9.15 1.51
CA LEU A 125 19.03 -9.91 0.39
C LEU A 125 19.44 -9.32 -0.97
N VAL A 126 19.30 -8.01 -1.15
CA VAL A 126 19.70 -7.28 -2.36
C VAL A 126 21.18 -7.54 -2.68
N HIS A 127 22.05 -7.48 -1.66
CA HIS A 127 23.47 -7.74 -1.81
C HIS A 127 23.79 -9.21 -2.15
N LEU A 128 23.14 -10.17 -1.48
CA LEU A 128 23.34 -11.60 -1.74
C LEU A 128 22.87 -12.04 -3.12
N VAL A 129 21.78 -11.44 -3.61
CA VAL A 129 21.27 -11.68 -4.97
C VAL A 129 22.13 -10.94 -6.00
N GLY A 130 22.86 -9.90 -5.58
CA GLY A 130 23.76 -9.12 -6.41
C GLY A 130 23.07 -8.00 -7.20
N VAL A 131 21.90 -7.55 -6.74
CA VAL A 131 21.11 -6.45 -7.35
C VAL A 131 21.86 -5.11 -7.27
N ASP A 132 22.85 -5.01 -6.38
CA ASP A 132 23.66 -3.81 -6.16
C ASP A 132 24.98 -3.80 -6.94
N TYR A 133 25.29 -4.88 -7.70
CA TYR A 133 26.43 -4.90 -8.60
C TYR A 133 26.11 -4.17 -9.91
N HIS A 134 26.40 -2.87 -9.92
CA HIS A 134 26.25 -2.01 -11.08
C HIS A 134 27.55 -1.94 -11.91
N GLY A 135 27.43 -1.85 -13.24
CA GLY A 135 28.55 -1.65 -14.17
C GLY A 135 29.14 -0.23 -14.18
N LEU A 136 29.17 0.47 -13.03
CA LEU A 136 29.57 1.87 -12.93
C LEU A 136 31.07 2.00 -12.64
N SER A 137 31.74 2.90 -13.35
CA SER A 137 33.18 3.17 -13.24
C SER A 137 33.46 4.62 -12.85
N PHE A 138 33.24 4.96 -11.58
CA PHE A 138 33.60 6.28 -11.06
C PHE A 138 35.12 6.48 -11.05
N GLY A 139 35.59 7.68 -11.41
CA GLY A 139 37.01 8.05 -11.35
C GLY A 139 37.51 8.34 -9.93
N SER A 140 36.61 8.51 -8.97
CA SER A 140 36.91 8.82 -7.56
C SER A 140 36.17 7.91 -6.59
N ASP A 141 36.88 7.43 -5.57
CA ASP A 141 36.31 6.68 -4.44
C ASP A 141 35.23 7.48 -3.70
N ILE A 142 35.34 8.81 -3.67
CA ILE A 142 34.36 9.70 -3.03
C ILE A 142 33.04 9.68 -3.79
N SER A 143 33.09 9.71 -5.13
CA SER A 143 31.90 9.64 -5.99
C SER A 143 31.23 8.28 -5.84
N TYR A 144 32.02 7.21 -5.82
CA TYR A 144 31.53 5.85 -5.59
C TYR A 144 30.87 5.71 -4.21
N PHE A 145 31.52 6.22 -3.16
CA PHE A 145 30.97 6.18 -1.80
C PHE A 145 29.66 6.98 -1.69
N ALA A 146 29.59 8.16 -2.31
CA ALA A 146 28.36 8.97 -2.34
C ALA A 146 27.22 8.24 -3.07
N PHE A 147 27.53 7.59 -4.20
CA PHE A 147 26.58 6.76 -4.91
C PHE A 147 26.07 5.60 -4.04
N MET A 148 26.96 4.80 -3.48
CA MET A 148 26.58 3.64 -2.66
C MET A 148 25.79 4.07 -1.42
N SER A 149 26.14 5.19 -0.80
CA SER A 149 25.39 5.73 0.35
C SER A 149 23.96 6.12 -0.04
N ALA A 150 23.77 6.82 -1.16
CA ALA A 150 22.44 7.20 -1.64
C ALA A 150 21.64 5.98 -2.10
N TYR A 151 22.28 5.04 -2.79
CA TYR A 151 21.67 3.80 -3.23
C TYR A 151 21.19 2.95 -2.06
N TYR A 152 22.03 2.68 -1.06
CA TYR A 152 21.61 1.90 0.11
C TYR A 152 20.60 2.63 0.99
N LEU A 153 20.57 3.96 0.99
CA LEU A 153 19.49 4.71 1.62
C LEU A 153 18.15 4.47 0.89
N ALA A 154 18.14 4.46 -0.44
CA ALA A 154 16.95 4.10 -1.21
C ALA A 154 16.54 2.64 -0.95
N VAL A 155 17.47 1.68 -0.99
CA VAL A 155 17.18 0.27 -0.69
C VAL A 155 16.66 0.07 0.75
N TYR A 156 17.19 0.84 1.71
CA TYR A 156 16.71 0.84 3.09
C TYR A 156 15.23 1.29 3.16
N LEU A 157 14.90 2.39 2.48
CA LEU A 157 13.54 2.91 2.43
C LEU A 157 12.59 1.95 1.71
N GLU A 158 13.02 1.33 0.62
CA GLU A 158 12.26 0.26 -0.06
C GLU A 158 11.99 -0.92 0.88
N GLY A 159 12.99 -1.38 1.62
CA GLY A 159 12.82 -2.44 2.62
C GLY A 159 11.83 -2.06 3.72
N ALA A 160 11.89 -0.83 4.22
CA ALA A 160 10.94 -0.30 5.20
C ALA A 160 9.51 -0.18 4.61
N GLY A 161 9.39 0.26 3.36
CA GLY A 161 8.14 0.34 2.62
C GLY A 161 7.51 -1.04 2.40
N LEU A 162 8.30 -2.04 2.01
CA LEU A 162 7.87 -3.42 1.85
C LEU A 162 7.37 -4.03 3.17
N TYR A 163 8.05 -3.73 4.28
CA TYR A 163 7.57 -4.12 5.61
C TYR A 163 6.19 -3.55 5.91
N ILE A 164 6.01 -2.23 5.72
CA ILE A 164 4.71 -1.55 5.93
C ILE A 164 3.64 -2.15 5.03
N LEU A 165 3.96 -2.43 3.78
CA LEU A 165 3.08 -3.07 2.81
C LEU A 165 2.61 -4.44 3.31
N ILE A 166 3.52 -5.32 3.72
CA ILE A 166 3.17 -6.65 4.25
C ILE A 166 2.30 -6.53 5.51
N MET A 167 2.70 -5.68 6.47
CA MET A 167 1.97 -5.51 7.72
C MET A 167 0.57 -4.90 7.51
N THR A 168 0.44 -3.97 6.57
CA THR A 168 -0.86 -3.38 6.20
C THR A 168 -1.77 -4.41 5.55
N ALA A 169 -1.24 -5.26 4.66
CA ALA A 169 -2.00 -6.37 4.09
C ALA A 169 -2.49 -7.35 5.16
N LEU A 170 -1.63 -7.71 6.13
CA LEU A 170 -2.00 -8.57 7.25
C LEU A 170 -3.08 -7.92 8.12
N ALA A 171 -2.98 -6.62 8.39
CA ALA A 171 -4.00 -5.89 9.15
C ALA A 171 -5.36 -5.91 8.45
N VAL A 172 -5.40 -5.59 7.14
CA VAL A 172 -6.63 -5.63 6.33
C VAL A 172 -7.18 -7.06 6.23
N HIS A 173 -6.31 -8.07 6.10
CA HIS A 173 -6.72 -9.47 6.10
C HIS A 173 -7.41 -9.87 7.42
N ASN A 174 -6.84 -9.45 8.55
CA ASN A 174 -7.40 -9.70 9.88
C ASN A 174 -8.75 -9.00 10.08
N ILE A 175 -8.97 -7.85 9.45
CA ILE A 175 -10.25 -7.16 9.46
C ILE A 175 -11.34 -7.94 8.72
N GLY A 176 -10.99 -8.61 7.62
CA GLY A 176 -11.90 -9.53 6.93
C GLY A 176 -12.34 -10.74 7.76
N LEU A 177 -11.83 -10.90 8.99
CA LEU A 177 -12.26 -11.93 9.95
C LEU A 177 -13.20 -11.38 11.04
N LEU A 178 -13.44 -10.07 11.08
CA LEU A 178 -14.27 -9.43 12.12
C LEU A 178 -15.76 -9.47 11.76
N PRO A 179 -16.65 -9.43 12.77
CA PRO A 179 -18.09 -9.36 12.52
C PRO A 179 -18.45 -8.03 11.88
N LEU A 180 -19.39 -8.06 10.95
CA LEU A 180 -19.72 -6.91 10.11
C LEU A 180 -21.03 -6.24 10.52
N ARG A 181 -21.03 -4.91 10.56
CA ARG A 181 -22.22 -4.12 10.91
C ARG A 181 -23.23 -4.16 9.78
N VAL A 182 -24.50 -4.42 10.10
CA VAL A 182 -25.57 -4.56 9.10
C VAL A 182 -25.76 -3.29 8.28
N ASP A 183 -25.63 -2.14 8.94
CA ASP A 183 -25.75 -0.84 8.30
C ASP A 183 -24.60 -0.56 7.32
N ALA A 184 -23.45 -1.18 7.53
CA ALA A 184 -22.28 -1.08 6.66
C ALA A 184 -22.43 -1.86 5.35
N LEU A 185 -23.30 -2.88 5.28
CA LEU A 185 -23.69 -3.46 3.99
C LEU A 185 -24.32 -2.42 3.05
N TYR A 186 -24.84 -1.32 3.61
CA TYR A 186 -25.46 -0.24 2.87
C TYR A 186 -24.55 0.98 2.66
N SER A 187 -23.35 1.03 3.26
CA SER A 187 -22.39 2.15 3.10
C SER A 187 -20.93 1.69 2.93
N ASP A 188 -20.29 2.20 1.87
CA ASP A 188 -18.85 2.46 1.75
C ASP A 188 -17.83 1.31 1.94
N PHE A 189 -18.18 0.05 1.68
CA PHE A 189 -17.17 -1.00 1.45
C PHE A 189 -16.19 -0.66 0.32
N HIS A 190 -16.67 0.10 -0.67
CA HIS A 190 -15.85 0.64 -1.73
C HIS A 190 -14.76 1.58 -1.17
N SER A 191 -14.97 2.23 -0.04
CA SER A 191 -13.99 3.13 0.59
C SER A 191 -12.78 2.37 1.15
N ILE A 192 -12.97 1.15 1.70
CA ILE A 192 -11.82 0.28 2.04
C ILE A 192 -11.07 -0.11 0.76
N GLY A 193 -11.80 -0.59 -0.26
CA GLY A 193 -11.20 -1.00 -1.53
C GLY A 193 -10.45 0.14 -2.22
N MET A 194 -10.98 1.36 -2.18
CA MET A 194 -10.39 2.57 -2.76
C MET A 194 -9.15 3.05 -2.00
N ILE A 195 -9.13 2.97 -0.67
CA ILE A 195 -7.93 3.31 0.09
C ILE A 195 -6.84 2.29 -0.21
N TYR A 196 -7.20 1.01 -0.22
CA TYR A 196 -6.25 -0.05 -0.48
C TYR A 196 -5.69 0.00 -1.92
N SER A 197 -6.54 0.32 -2.91
CA SER A 197 -6.08 0.53 -4.28
C SER A 197 -5.12 1.71 -4.40
N LYS A 198 -5.32 2.80 -3.65
CA LYS A 198 -4.36 3.92 -3.58
C LYS A 198 -3.02 3.46 -3.02
N PHE A 199 -3.00 2.66 -1.95
CA PHE A 199 -1.76 2.07 -1.42
C PHE A 199 -1.04 1.22 -2.47
N THR A 200 -1.77 0.35 -3.17
CA THR A 200 -1.20 -0.49 -4.23
C THR A 200 -0.65 0.33 -5.39
N ILE A 201 -1.38 1.37 -5.82
CA ILE A 201 -0.91 2.27 -6.90
C ILE A 201 0.37 2.98 -6.48
N CYS A 202 0.46 3.49 -5.25
CA CYS A 202 1.68 4.10 -4.72
C CYS A 202 2.87 3.11 -4.74
N ALA A 203 2.69 1.89 -4.24
CA ALA A 203 3.73 0.86 -4.28
C ALA A 203 4.12 0.48 -5.71
N ALA A 204 3.16 0.42 -6.63
CA ALA A 204 3.42 0.10 -8.03
C ALA A 204 4.14 1.24 -8.77
N MET A 205 3.96 2.51 -8.37
CA MET A 205 4.78 3.62 -8.87
C MET A 205 6.24 3.49 -8.46
N VAL A 206 6.51 3.07 -7.21
CA VAL A 206 7.87 2.79 -6.73
C VAL A 206 8.52 1.69 -7.57
N TYR A 207 7.79 0.61 -7.82
CA TYR A 207 8.20 -0.46 -8.73
C TYR A 207 8.55 0.03 -10.14
N ILE A 208 7.75 0.95 -10.72
CA ILE A 208 8.03 1.54 -12.04
C ILE A 208 9.33 2.35 -12.04
N VAL A 209 9.53 3.20 -11.03
CA VAL A 209 10.74 4.06 -10.98
C VAL A 209 11.99 3.22 -10.75
N TRP A 210 11.92 2.18 -9.92
CA TRP A 210 12.99 1.18 -9.83
C TRP A 210 13.22 0.45 -11.15
N GLY A 211 12.14 0.12 -11.89
CA GLY A 211 12.23 -0.39 -13.26
C GLY A 211 13.05 0.52 -14.16
N PHE A 212 12.71 1.81 -14.19
CA PHE A 212 13.43 2.80 -14.99
C PHE A 212 14.89 2.95 -14.56
N PHE A 213 15.17 2.93 -13.26
CA PHE A 213 16.54 2.95 -12.74
C PHE A 213 17.40 1.80 -13.31
N GLN A 214 16.84 0.58 -13.38
CA GLN A 214 17.58 -0.59 -13.89
C GLN A 214 17.73 -0.62 -15.41
N ILE A 215 16.88 0.11 -16.15
CA ILE A 215 17.03 0.32 -17.60
C ILE A 215 18.18 1.29 -17.87
N VAL A 216 18.25 2.39 -17.11
CA VAL A 216 19.30 3.42 -17.26
C VAL A 216 20.65 2.89 -16.78
N ILE A 217 20.66 2.06 -15.74
CA ILE A 217 21.88 1.51 -15.13
C ILE A 217 21.79 -0.01 -15.21
N PRO A 218 22.27 -0.61 -16.30
CA PRO A 218 22.18 -2.05 -16.48
C PRO A 218 22.90 -2.76 -15.33
N LEU A 219 22.15 -3.62 -14.65
CA LEU A 219 22.67 -4.57 -13.68
C LEU A 219 23.70 -5.48 -14.36
N GLN A 220 24.72 -5.93 -13.63
CA GLN A 220 25.54 -7.07 -14.08
C GLN A 220 24.79 -8.41 -13.98
N PHE A 221 23.48 -8.39 -14.12
CA PHE A 221 22.61 -9.55 -14.06
C PHE A 221 22.62 -10.33 -15.35
N SER A 222 22.45 -11.64 -15.22
CA SER A 222 21.89 -12.41 -16.32
C SER A 222 20.46 -11.94 -16.58
N SER A 223 20.02 -11.91 -17.85
CA SER A 223 18.65 -11.59 -18.23
C SER A 223 17.60 -12.36 -17.41
N PHE A 224 17.92 -13.59 -17.01
CA PHE A 224 17.08 -14.42 -16.15
C PHE A 224 16.90 -13.88 -14.72
N GLN A 225 17.96 -13.39 -14.07
CA GLN A 225 17.88 -12.81 -12.72
C GLN A 225 17.04 -11.54 -12.69
N MET A 226 17.17 -10.70 -13.74
CA MET A 226 16.35 -9.50 -13.90
C MET A 226 14.87 -9.86 -14.05
N ILE A 227 14.53 -10.84 -14.91
CA ILE A 227 13.14 -11.35 -15.04
C ILE A 227 12.63 -11.84 -13.70
N ALA A 228 13.39 -12.68 -13.00
CA ALA A 228 12.98 -13.28 -11.74
C ALA A 228 12.73 -12.21 -10.67
N TRP A 229 13.58 -11.18 -10.60
CA TRP A 229 13.43 -10.08 -9.64
C TRP A 229 12.17 -9.25 -9.90
N PHE A 230 12.00 -8.76 -11.13
CA PHE A 230 10.85 -7.92 -11.49
C PHE A 230 9.53 -8.70 -11.48
N SER A 231 9.54 -9.97 -11.89
CA SER A 231 8.37 -10.86 -11.82
C SER A 231 8.01 -11.20 -10.37
N GLY A 232 9.02 -11.43 -9.52
CA GLY A 232 8.81 -11.66 -8.09
C GLY A 232 8.12 -10.47 -7.42
N PHE A 233 8.62 -9.26 -7.66
CA PHE A 233 7.98 -8.03 -7.16
C PHE A 233 6.57 -7.82 -7.70
N ALA A 234 6.34 -8.06 -8.99
CA ALA A 234 5.00 -8.00 -9.58
C ALA A 234 4.03 -8.99 -8.90
N ILE A 235 4.47 -10.22 -8.65
CA ILE A 235 3.67 -11.23 -7.93
C ILE A 235 3.37 -10.76 -6.50
N ILE A 236 4.35 -10.18 -5.80
CA ILE A 236 4.16 -9.62 -4.45
C ILE A 236 3.11 -8.50 -4.48
N LEU A 237 3.18 -7.58 -5.45
CA LEU A 237 2.20 -6.49 -5.59
C LEU A 237 0.78 -7.00 -5.92
N PHE A 238 0.67 -8.03 -6.77
CA PHE A 238 -0.62 -8.68 -7.04
C PHE A 238 -1.18 -9.38 -5.81
N ALA A 239 -0.34 -10.15 -5.10
CA ALA A 239 -0.73 -10.83 -3.87
C ALA A 239 -1.13 -9.82 -2.78
N TYR A 240 -0.39 -8.72 -2.68
CA TYR A 240 -0.70 -7.59 -1.81
C TYR A 240 -2.10 -7.05 -2.11
N PHE A 241 -2.45 -6.80 -3.36
CA PHE A 241 -3.77 -6.31 -3.73
C PHE A 241 -4.89 -7.32 -3.44
N LEU A 242 -4.73 -8.56 -3.92
CA LEU A 242 -5.80 -9.54 -3.97
C LEU A 242 -6.08 -10.24 -2.64
N LEU A 243 -5.05 -10.62 -1.87
CA LEU A 243 -5.25 -11.49 -0.70
C LEU A 243 -6.08 -10.82 0.41
N PRO A 244 -5.82 -9.57 0.81
CA PRO A 244 -6.61 -8.94 1.87
C PRO A 244 -8.02 -8.60 1.40
N GLN A 245 -8.18 -8.22 0.13
CA GLN A 245 -9.49 -7.97 -0.48
C GLN A 245 -10.33 -9.24 -0.61
N TYR A 246 -9.70 -10.39 -0.84
CA TYR A 246 -10.38 -11.68 -0.82
C TYR A 246 -10.95 -12.01 0.58
N SER A 247 -10.23 -11.67 1.65
CA SER A 247 -10.74 -11.81 3.03
C SER A 247 -12.01 -10.98 3.23
N ILE A 248 -11.99 -9.72 2.80
CA ILE A 248 -13.16 -8.83 2.87
C ILE A 248 -14.31 -9.35 2.01
N HIS A 249 -14.03 -9.85 0.80
CA HIS A 249 -15.04 -10.44 -0.07
C HIS A 249 -15.72 -11.65 0.60
N LYS A 250 -14.94 -12.53 1.24
CA LYS A 250 -15.48 -13.68 1.97
C LYS A 250 -16.38 -13.23 3.13
N MET A 251 -15.94 -12.19 3.87
CA MET A 251 -16.74 -11.56 4.91
C MET A 251 -18.08 -11.06 4.36
N MET A 252 -18.07 -10.27 3.27
CA MET A 252 -19.28 -9.75 2.60
C MET A 252 -20.24 -10.86 2.18
N ILE A 253 -19.74 -11.94 1.56
CA ILE A 253 -20.58 -13.09 1.15
C ILE A 253 -21.20 -13.77 2.36
N SER A 254 -20.41 -14.03 3.41
CA SER A 254 -20.91 -14.70 4.61
C SER A 254 -22.03 -13.90 5.28
N THR A 255 -21.83 -12.59 5.46
CA THR A 255 -22.85 -11.72 6.04
C THR A 255 -24.07 -11.59 5.13
N ARG A 256 -23.89 -11.50 3.81
CA ARG A 256 -25.01 -11.50 2.86
C ARG A 256 -25.85 -12.77 2.97
N LYS A 257 -25.20 -13.94 3.09
CA LYS A 257 -25.89 -15.23 3.22
C LYS A 257 -26.65 -15.33 4.53
N GLU A 258 -26.01 -15.03 5.67
CA GLU A 258 -26.66 -15.04 6.99
C GLU A 258 -27.87 -14.11 7.02
N ARG A 259 -27.77 -12.94 6.40
CA ARG A 259 -28.88 -11.99 6.32
C ARG A 259 -29.98 -12.50 5.41
N PHE A 260 -29.66 -13.06 4.25
CA PHE A 260 -30.67 -13.63 3.36
C PHE A 260 -31.43 -14.78 4.03
N GLU A 261 -30.75 -15.63 4.78
CA GLU A 261 -31.38 -16.71 5.57
C GLU A 261 -32.28 -16.14 6.68
N PHE A 262 -31.79 -15.14 7.43
CA PHE A 262 -32.58 -14.45 8.45
C PHE A 262 -33.82 -13.76 7.86
N PHE A 263 -33.68 -13.05 6.74
CA PHE A 263 -34.79 -12.41 6.03
C PHE A 263 -35.78 -13.43 5.48
N SER A 264 -35.30 -14.51 4.86
CA SER A 264 -36.16 -15.58 4.36
C SER A 264 -36.98 -16.21 5.49
N SER A 265 -36.37 -16.39 6.68
CA SER A 265 -37.06 -16.91 7.86
C SER A 265 -38.12 -15.95 8.40
N GLN A 266 -37.83 -14.64 8.44
CA GLN A 266 -38.79 -13.62 8.86
C GLN A 266 -39.92 -13.45 7.85
N LEU A 267 -39.62 -13.43 6.55
CA LEU A 267 -40.64 -13.35 5.49
C LEU A 267 -41.57 -14.56 5.57
N ARG A 268 -41.03 -15.76 5.78
CA ARG A 268 -41.84 -16.97 5.94
C ARG A 268 -42.74 -16.90 7.17
N ALA A 269 -42.21 -16.50 8.32
CA ALA A 269 -42.99 -16.29 9.53
C ALA A 269 -44.06 -15.18 9.36
N ALA A 270 -43.72 -14.11 8.64
CA ALA A 270 -44.62 -13.00 8.32
C ALA A 270 -45.57 -13.31 7.16
N MET A 271 -45.43 -14.42 6.44
CA MET A 271 -46.44 -14.91 5.48
C MET A 271 -47.35 -15.94 6.13
N ASP A 272 -46.84 -16.74 7.07
CA ASP A 272 -47.58 -17.77 7.79
C ASP A 272 -48.58 -17.19 8.83
N GLY A 273 -48.41 -15.93 9.26
CA GLY A 273 -49.25 -15.28 10.29
C GLY A 273 -50.34 -14.28 9.83
N PRO A 274 -50.18 -13.46 8.78
CA PRO A 274 -51.10 -12.36 8.44
C PRO A 274 -51.83 -12.49 7.10
N LEU A 275 -51.72 -13.61 6.39
CA LEU A 275 -52.54 -13.86 5.18
C LEU A 275 -54.05 -13.98 5.48
N GLU A 276 -54.45 -14.08 6.75
CA GLU A 276 -55.86 -14.11 7.17
C GLU A 276 -56.46 -12.71 7.43
N VAL A 277 -55.65 -11.67 7.77
CA VAL A 277 -56.13 -10.28 7.96
C VAL A 277 -55.04 -9.25 7.61
N PRO A 278 -55.10 -8.59 6.44
CA PRO A 278 -54.13 -7.57 6.06
C PRO A 278 -54.36 -6.27 6.86
N THR A 279 -53.42 -5.91 7.73
CA THR A 279 -53.33 -4.59 8.36
C THR A 279 -52.26 -3.75 7.67
N ASP A 280 -52.43 -2.42 7.66
CA ASP A 280 -51.47 -1.48 7.05
C ASP A 280 -50.05 -1.64 7.61
N GLU A 281 -49.93 -2.03 8.88
CA GLU A 281 -48.66 -2.29 9.57
C GLU A 281 -47.92 -3.51 8.97
N ASN A 282 -48.64 -4.60 8.68
CA ASN A 282 -48.08 -5.81 8.05
C ASN A 282 -47.65 -5.55 6.60
N VAL A 283 -48.42 -4.75 5.85
CA VAL A 283 -48.07 -4.34 4.48
C VAL A 283 -46.83 -3.44 4.48
N SER A 284 -46.69 -2.55 5.47
CA SER A 284 -45.50 -1.71 5.62
C SER A 284 -44.24 -2.52 5.94
N GLN A 285 -44.34 -3.51 6.84
CA GLN A 285 -43.23 -4.42 7.15
C GLN A 285 -42.82 -5.26 5.93
N LEU A 286 -43.78 -5.78 5.17
CA LEU A 286 -43.49 -6.53 3.94
C LEU A 286 -42.77 -5.65 2.90
N ARG A 287 -43.19 -4.39 2.76
CA ARG A 287 -42.53 -3.42 1.87
C ARG A 287 -41.09 -3.15 2.30
N ASP A 288 -40.85 -2.95 3.60
CA ASP A 288 -39.50 -2.73 4.13
C ASP A 288 -38.61 -3.96 3.91
N MET A 289 -39.15 -5.17 4.11
CA MET A 289 -38.45 -6.43 3.83
C MET A 289 -38.07 -6.56 2.35
N LEU A 290 -38.98 -6.24 1.43
CA LEU A 290 -38.73 -6.25 -0.02
C LEU A 290 -37.69 -5.19 -0.43
N MET A 291 -37.72 -4.00 0.17
CA MET A 291 -36.70 -2.97 -0.08
C MET A 291 -35.31 -3.41 0.40
N VAL A 292 -35.22 -4.15 1.50
CA VAL A 292 -33.95 -4.72 1.96
C VAL A 292 -33.45 -5.81 1.01
N GLN A 293 -34.33 -6.68 0.50
CA GLN A 293 -33.96 -7.71 -0.47
C GLN A 293 -33.43 -7.12 -1.78
N ASP A 294 -34.11 -6.10 -2.34
CA ASP A 294 -33.67 -5.40 -3.55
C ASP A 294 -32.29 -4.75 -3.34
N LYS A 295 -32.05 -4.15 -2.17
CA LYS A 295 -30.74 -3.58 -1.82
C LYS A 295 -29.65 -4.64 -1.69
N LEU A 296 -29.92 -5.78 -1.04
CA LEU A 296 -28.97 -6.90 -0.94
C LEU A 296 -28.64 -7.49 -2.32
N ASN A 297 -29.58 -7.48 -3.26
CA ASN A 297 -29.35 -7.91 -4.63
C ASN A 297 -28.51 -6.93 -5.45
N LYS A 298 -28.55 -5.63 -5.12
CA LYS A 298 -27.76 -4.56 -5.75
C LYS A 298 -26.37 -4.38 -5.13
N MET A 299 -26.03 -5.12 -4.08
CA MET A 299 -24.73 -5.07 -3.43
C MET A 299 -23.61 -5.52 -4.40
N SER A 300 -22.49 -4.80 -4.40
CA SER A 300 -21.32 -5.19 -5.17
C SER A 300 -20.76 -6.53 -4.66
N GLU A 301 -20.40 -7.41 -5.59
CA GLU A 301 -19.80 -8.70 -5.22
C GLU A 301 -18.41 -8.53 -4.63
N TRP A 302 -17.65 -7.54 -5.11
CA TRP A 302 -16.29 -7.25 -4.66
C TRP A 302 -16.20 -5.90 -3.94
N PRO A 303 -15.23 -5.74 -3.01
CA PRO A 303 -14.96 -4.46 -2.35
C PRO A 303 -14.27 -3.44 -3.28
N PHE A 304 -13.92 -3.83 -4.51
CA PHE A 304 -13.32 -2.97 -5.53
C PHE A 304 -14.09 -3.08 -6.86
N GLY A 305 -13.95 -2.07 -7.71
CA GLY A 305 -14.53 -2.08 -9.05
C GLY A 305 -13.59 -2.69 -10.10
N TRP A 306 -14.14 -2.98 -11.26
CA TRP A 306 -13.37 -3.50 -12.39
C TRP A 306 -12.29 -2.52 -12.88
N ARG A 307 -12.53 -1.21 -12.72
CA ARG A 307 -11.57 -0.17 -13.11
C ARG A 307 -10.30 -0.24 -12.28
N GLU A 308 -10.41 -0.40 -10.96
CA GLU A 308 -9.28 -0.50 -10.04
C GLU A 308 -8.43 -1.73 -10.36
N LEU A 309 -9.07 -2.88 -10.59
CA LEU A 309 -8.39 -4.11 -10.98
C LEU A 309 -7.62 -3.91 -12.29
N LEU A 310 -8.27 -3.35 -13.32
CA LEU A 310 -7.63 -3.07 -14.59
C LEU A 310 -6.45 -2.11 -14.44
N TYR A 311 -6.60 -1.02 -13.67
CA TYR A 311 -5.52 -0.06 -13.45
C TYR A 311 -4.31 -0.74 -12.81
N ILE A 312 -4.51 -1.52 -11.74
CA ILE A 312 -3.43 -2.20 -11.04
C ILE A 312 -2.77 -3.26 -11.93
N SER A 313 -3.57 -4.05 -12.65
CA SER A 313 -3.04 -5.02 -13.61
C SER A 313 -2.19 -4.35 -14.68
N VAL A 314 -2.65 -3.25 -15.27
CA VAL A 314 -1.91 -2.53 -16.32
C VAL A 314 -0.62 -1.92 -15.76
N ILE A 315 -0.66 -1.29 -14.60
CA ILE A 315 0.51 -0.66 -13.96
C ILE A 315 1.59 -1.71 -13.63
N ILE A 316 1.20 -2.91 -13.21
CA ILE A 316 2.16 -3.99 -12.90
C ILE A 316 2.67 -4.68 -14.18
N ILE A 317 1.81 -4.89 -15.18
CA ILE A 317 2.16 -5.65 -16.39
C ILE A 317 3.02 -4.82 -17.36
N ILE A 318 2.77 -3.51 -17.50
CA ILE A 318 3.52 -2.67 -18.45
C ILE A 318 5.03 -2.73 -18.21
N PRO A 319 5.56 -2.52 -16.98
CA PRO A 319 6.99 -2.59 -16.73
C PRO A 319 7.58 -3.97 -17.04
N LEU A 320 6.86 -5.05 -16.71
CA LEU A 320 7.26 -6.40 -17.09
C LEU A 320 7.38 -6.57 -18.60
N ILE A 321 6.41 -6.09 -19.36
CA ILE A 321 6.45 -6.15 -20.83
C ILE A 321 7.62 -5.33 -21.37
N ILE A 322 7.89 -4.14 -20.83
CA ILE A 322 9.01 -3.30 -21.26
C ILE A 322 10.34 -4.03 -21.05
N ILE A 323 10.55 -4.61 -19.86
CA ILE A 323 11.77 -5.36 -19.55
C ILE A 323 11.91 -6.57 -20.48
N LEU A 324 10.82 -7.33 -20.70
CA LEU A 324 10.80 -8.46 -21.63
C LEU A 324 11.13 -8.04 -23.06
N LEU A 325 10.60 -6.90 -23.52
CA LEU A 325 10.89 -6.36 -24.85
C LEU A 325 12.34 -5.90 -24.96
N GLU A 326 12.88 -5.23 -23.95
CA GLU A 326 14.26 -4.76 -23.93
C GLU A 326 15.25 -5.91 -24.04
N MET A 327 14.98 -7.02 -23.34
CA MET A 327 15.77 -8.25 -23.47
C MET A 327 15.58 -8.93 -24.83
N ALA A 328 14.34 -9.01 -25.33
CA ALA A 328 14.06 -9.65 -26.62
C ALA A 328 14.67 -8.89 -27.81
N LEU A 329 14.73 -7.56 -27.71
CA LEU A 329 15.33 -6.69 -28.72
C LEU A 329 16.84 -6.51 -28.53
N GLY A 330 17.42 -7.07 -27.45
CA GLY A 330 18.86 -7.01 -27.18
C GLY A 330 19.40 -5.61 -26.96
N ILE A 331 18.55 -4.64 -26.59
CA ILE A 331 18.93 -3.23 -26.49
C ILE A 331 19.88 -3.00 -25.29
N ALA A 332 19.78 -3.84 -24.25
CA ALA A 332 20.70 -3.85 -23.10
C ALA A 332 22.06 -4.54 -23.38
N GLY A 333 22.36 -4.86 -24.65
CA GLY A 333 23.61 -5.49 -25.10
C GLY A 333 24.54 -4.59 -25.93
N LEU A 334 24.25 -3.28 -26.01
CA LEU A 334 25.12 -2.23 -26.54
C LEU A 334 25.50 -1.27 -25.42
#